data_AF-A0A257AV74-F1
#
_entry.id   AF-A0A257AV74-F1
#
_cell.length_a   1.000
_cell.length_b   1.000
_cell.length_c   1.000
_cell.angle_alpha   90.00
_cell.angle_beta   90.00
_cell.angle_gamma   90.00
#
_symmetry.space_group_name_H-M   'P 1'
#
loop_
_entity.id
_entity.type
_entity.pdbx_description
1 polymer ?
#
loop_
_entity_poly.entity_id
_entity_poly.type
_entity_poly.pdbx_seq_one_letter_code
_entity_poly.pdbx_strand_id
1 'polypeptide(L)'
;MSWLLQLAGRQDFLSILMSLLWLIFMLIFLIYPTFSQKIQLSYMLRDIEKKLLKLKYFRDEVRKRTIQHLNKYSDENIEVDEGVDRLLGSVVIEPVDKDPYGIMYKLEHIMNTWEETFENEVRALCPKADEKTVKTLTNLVDVARGLDYIYRVIRHYYLLGKKTSNIYIVLQVQMILPQVMEIAKAYRQASYAFAQGQPIGDGVGVLAVAKLVDGMEKKTYEIAKDTVVQEALWNGRRLLVLRAKGPGGAVGKPGEGVKKLIEA
;
A
#
# COMPACT_ATOMS: atom_id res chain seq x y z
N MET A 1 -37.95 54.35 -34.86
CA MET A 1 -38.84 53.20 -35.19
C MET A 1 -38.54 52.56 -36.55
N SER A 2 -37.41 52.84 -37.21
CA SER A 2 -37.06 52.25 -38.52
C SER A 2 -35.95 51.19 -38.47
N TRP A 3 -35.18 51.13 -37.37
CA TRP A 3 -34.09 50.15 -37.19
C TRP A 3 -34.59 48.76 -36.75
N LEU A 4 -35.78 48.67 -36.15
CA LEU A 4 -36.44 47.39 -35.82
C LEU A 4 -37.18 46.78 -37.02
N LEU A 5 -37.60 47.59 -37.99
CA LEU A 5 -38.30 47.15 -39.21
C LEU A 5 -37.35 46.76 -40.35
N GLN A 6 -36.07 47.14 -40.28
CA GLN A 6 -35.04 46.68 -41.22
C GLN A 6 -34.52 45.27 -40.93
N LEU A 7 -34.77 44.72 -39.73
CA LEU A 7 -34.53 43.30 -39.44
C LEU A 7 -35.63 42.39 -39.98
N ALA A 8 -36.76 42.96 -40.42
CA ALA A 8 -37.94 42.27 -40.96
C ALA A 8 -38.06 42.40 -42.49
N GLY A 9 -36.99 42.76 -43.19
CA GLY A 9 -36.98 42.96 -44.64
C GLY A 9 -36.44 41.74 -45.39
N ARG A 10 -37.35 40.90 -45.89
CA ARG A 10 -37.11 39.75 -46.78
C ARG A 10 -36.09 38.73 -46.24
N GLN A 11 -36.36 38.18 -45.06
CA GLN A 11 -35.82 36.86 -44.75
C GLN A 11 -36.51 35.86 -45.69
N ASP A 12 -35.78 35.33 -46.67
CA ASP A 12 -36.25 34.20 -47.47
C ASP A 12 -36.76 33.12 -46.51
N PHE A 13 -37.87 32.45 -46.82
CA PHE A 13 -38.40 31.36 -45.98
C PHE A 13 -37.32 30.33 -45.63
N LEU A 14 -36.39 30.11 -46.56
CA LEU A 14 -35.17 29.32 -46.38
C LEU A 14 -34.25 29.86 -45.27
N SER A 15 -34.05 31.18 -45.18
CA SER A 15 -33.23 31.78 -44.13
C SER A 15 -33.85 31.65 -42.74
N ILE A 16 -35.17 31.82 -42.60
CA ILE A 16 -35.90 31.57 -41.34
C ILE A 16 -35.77 30.11 -40.94
N LEU A 17 -35.98 29.20 -41.89
CA LEU A 17 -35.85 27.75 -41.68
C LEU A 17 -34.42 27.38 -41.23
N MET A 18 -33.39 27.92 -41.88
CA MET A 18 -31.99 27.68 -41.52
C MET A 18 -31.62 28.26 -40.16
N SER A 19 -32.11 29.46 -39.82
CA SER A 19 -31.92 30.03 -38.48
C SER A 19 -32.62 29.21 -37.40
N LEU A 20 -33.81 28.66 -37.67
CA LEU A 20 -34.54 27.80 -36.74
C LEU A 20 -33.82 26.46 -36.53
N LEU A 21 -33.26 25.89 -37.61
CA LEU A 21 -32.49 24.65 -37.57
C LEU A 21 -31.16 24.85 -36.82
N TRP A 22 -30.50 25.99 -37.01
CA TRP A 22 -29.30 26.38 -36.26
C TRP A 22 -29.60 26.60 -34.76
N LEU A 23 -30.75 27.19 -34.44
CA LEU A 23 -31.19 27.39 -33.06
C LEU A 23 -31.51 26.05 -32.37
N ILE A 24 -32.14 25.12 -33.08
CA ILE A 24 -32.36 23.74 -32.60
C ILE A 24 -31.02 23.03 -32.38
N PHE A 25 -30.07 23.16 -33.31
CA PHE A 25 -28.73 22.59 -33.17
C PHE A 25 -27.98 23.18 -31.96
N MET A 26 -28.05 24.49 -31.75
CA MET A 26 -27.50 25.17 -30.57
C MET A 26 -28.13 24.66 -29.26
N LEU A 27 -29.45 24.47 -29.22
CA LEU A 27 -30.14 23.90 -28.06
C LEU A 27 -29.68 22.47 -27.76
N ILE A 28 -29.54 21.63 -28.79
CA ILE A 28 -29.02 20.27 -28.64
C ILE A 28 -27.58 20.32 -28.12
N PHE A 29 -26.73 21.18 -28.68
CA PHE A 29 -25.34 21.34 -28.24
C PHE A 29 -25.22 21.81 -26.78
N LEU A 30 -26.17 22.61 -26.29
CA LEU A 30 -26.16 23.10 -24.90
C LEU A 30 -26.62 22.01 -23.91
N ILE A 31 -27.59 21.18 -24.29
CA ILE A 31 -28.15 20.13 -23.42
C ILE A 31 -27.29 18.86 -23.44
N TYR A 32 -26.72 18.51 -24.59
CA TYR A 32 -25.95 17.27 -24.79
C TYR A 32 -24.81 17.05 -23.78
N PRO A 33 -23.95 18.04 -23.44
CA PRO A 33 -22.87 17.85 -22.48
C PRO A 33 -23.36 17.43 -21.10
N THR A 34 -24.48 17.99 -20.63
CA THR A 34 -25.04 17.67 -19.31
C THR A 34 -25.57 16.23 -19.24
N PHE A 35 -26.18 15.75 -20.32
CA PHE A 35 -26.66 14.37 -20.43
C PHE A 35 -25.49 13.40 -20.59
N SER A 36 -24.52 13.75 -21.44
CA SER A 36 -23.30 12.99 -21.68
C SER A 36 -22.50 12.79 -20.39
N GLN A 37 -22.36 13.82 -19.56
CA GLN A 37 -21.66 13.73 -18.27
C GLN A 37 -22.31 12.73 -17.31
N LYS A 38 -23.65 12.68 -17.24
CA LYS A 38 -24.36 11.71 -16.37
C LYS A 38 -24.15 10.28 -16.85
N ILE A 39 -24.18 10.07 -18.16
CA ILE A 39 -23.91 8.77 -18.78
C ILE A 39 -22.46 8.35 -18.52
N GLN A 40 -21.51 9.26 -18.76
CA GLN A 40 -20.09 9.03 -18.53
C GLN A 40 -19.82 8.64 -17.07
N LEU A 41 -20.36 9.40 -16.11
CA LEU A 41 -20.27 9.10 -14.69
C LEU A 41 -20.77 7.68 -14.36
N SER A 42 -21.93 7.29 -14.91
CA SER A 42 -22.49 5.95 -14.70
C SER A 42 -21.56 4.84 -15.23
N TYR A 43 -21.00 5.01 -16.43
CA TYR A 43 -20.02 4.06 -16.97
C TYR A 43 -18.77 3.95 -16.10
N MET A 44 -18.21 5.07 -15.67
CA MET A 44 -17.00 5.11 -14.85
C MET A 44 -17.23 4.46 -13.48
N LEU A 45 -18.37 4.74 -12.84
CA LEU A 45 -18.74 4.13 -11.57
C LEU A 45 -18.85 2.60 -11.70
N ARG A 46 -19.44 2.09 -12.78
CA ARG A 46 -19.55 0.64 -13.04
C ARG A 46 -18.17 -0.01 -13.26
N ASP A 47 -17.25 0.66 -13.94
CA ASP A 47 -15.88 0.15 -14.11
C ASP A 47 -15.13 0.09 -12.77
N ILE A 48 -15.21 1.16 -11.99
CA ILE A 48 -14.61 1.21 -10.64
C ILE A 48 -15.21 0.14 -9.74
N GLU A 49 -16.54 -0.04 -9.76
CA GLU A 49 -17.23 -1.04 -8.94
C GLU A 49 -16.73 -2.47 -9.21
N LYS A 50 -16.53 -2.85 -10.48
CA LYS A 50 -15.95 -4.16 -10.84
C LYS A 50 -14.56 -4.35 -10.26
N LYS A 51 -13.69 -3.34 -10.37
CA LYS A 51 -12.32 -3.37 -9.84
C LYS A 51 -12.32 -3.36 -8.31
N LEU A 52 -13.24 -2.62 -7.69
CA LEU A 52 -13.42 -2.58 -6.23
C LEU A 52 -13.86 -3.94 -5.68
N LEU A 53 -14.75 -4.66 -6.37
CA LEU A 53 -15.12 -6.03 -6.00
C LEU A 53 -13.92 -6.98 -6.05
N LYS A 54 -13.06 -6.83 -7.06
CA LYS A 54 -11.81 -7.61 -7.15
C LYS A 54 -10.83 -7.26 -6.03
N LEU A 55 -10.70 -6.00 -5.68
CA LEU A 55 -9.89 -5.53 -4.55
C LEU A 55 -10.41 -6.06 -3.22
N LYS A 56 -11.74 -6.07 -3.03
CA LYS A 56 -12.40 -6.69 -1.87
C LYS A 56 -12.07 -8.18 -1.79
N TYR A 57 -12.16 -8.90 -2.90
CA TYR A 57 -11.80 -10.32 -2.94
C TYR A 57 -10.35 -10.55 -2.51
N PHE A 58 -9.40 -9.75 -3.02
CA PHE A 58 -7.99 -9.86 -2.59
C PHE A 58 -7.82 -9.61 -1.09
N ARG A 59 -8.44 -8.55 -0.56
CA ARG A 59 -8.42 -8.23 0.88
C ARG A 59 -8.95 -9.40 1.70
N ASP A 60 -10.14 -9.89 1.38
CA ASP A 60 -10.81 -10.93 2.17
C ASP A 60 -10.04 -12.26 2.10
N GLU A 61 -9.43 -12.56 0.95
CA GLU A 61 -8.56 -13.72 0.76
C GLU A 61 -7.29 -13.63 1.61
N VAL A 62 -6.59 -12.48 1.59
CA VAL A 62 -5.37 -12.27 2.40
C VAL A 62 -5.71 -12.28 3.88
N ARG A 63 -6.79 -11.61 4.31
CA ARG A 63 -7.27 -11.64 5.70
C ARG A 63 -7.50 -13.09 6.17
N LYS A 64 -8.23 -13.89 5.37
CA LYS A 64 -8.49 -15.30 5.69
C LYS A 64 -7.20 -16.10 5.84
N ARG A 65 -6.23 -15.90 4.94
CA ARG A 65 -4.90 -16.54 5.02
C ARG A 65 -4.16 -16.15 6.28
N THR A 66 -4.14 -14.86 6.62
CA THR A 66 -3.48 -14.36 7.84
C THR A 66 -4.05 -15.02 9.08
N ILE A 67 -5.39 -15.07 9.22
CA ILE A 67 -6.06 -15.72 10.35
C ILE A 67 -5.74 -17.22 10.40
N GLN A 68 -5.79 -17.92 9.26
CA GLN A 68 -5.45 -19.33 9.18
C GLN A 68 -4.01 -19.64 9.62
N HIS A 69 -3.07 -18.74 9.35
CA HIS A 69 -1.67 -18.91 9.75
C HIS A 69 -1.43 -18.56 11.22
N LEU A 70 -2.05 -17.49 11.72
CA LEU A 70 -2.00 -17.12 13.14
C LEU A 70 -2.63 -18.20 14.02
N ASN A 71 -3.78 -18.76 13.62
CA ASN A 71 -4.47 -19.83 14.36
C ASN A 71 -3.64 -21.11 14.56
N LYS A 72 -2.60 -21.34 13.76
CA LYS A 72 -1.68 -22.48 13.95
C LYS A 72 -0.79 -22.32 15.18
N TYR A 73 -0.57 -21.09 15.62
CA TYR A 73 0.33 -20.73 16.71
C TYR A 73 -0.39 -20.00 17.87
N SER A 74 -1.71 -19.85 17.79
CA SER A 74 -2.53 -19.32 18.86
C SER A 74 -3.00 -20.42 19.82
N ASP A 75 -3.53 -20.00 20.96
CA ASP A 75 -4.30 -20.85 21.86
C ASP A 75 -5.78 -20.81 21.48
N GLU A 76 -6.53 -21.86 21.84
CA GLU A 76 -7.97 -21.96 21.55
C GLU A 76 -8.81 -20.85 22.22
N ASN A 77 -8.28 -20.26 23.30
CA ASN A 77 -8.93 -19.19 24.06
C ASN A 77 -8.74 -17.78 23.45
N ILE A 78 -7.91 -17.64 22.42
CA ILE A 78 -7.58 -16.34 21.83
C ILE A 78 -8.44 -16.10 20.58
N GLU A 79 -9.21 -15.01 20.59
CA GLU A 79 -9.98 -14.58 19.42
C GLU A 79 -9.09 -13.88 18.39
N VAL A 80 -8.44 -14.69 17.55
CA VAL A 80 -7.50 -14.20 16.52
C VAL A 80 -8.19 -13.32 15.48
N ASP A 81 -9.44 -13.61 15.12
CA ASP A 81 -10.21 -12.79 14.15
C ASP A 81 -10.33 -11.33 14.58
N GLU A 82 -10.72 -11.07 15.83
CA GLU A 82 -10.85 -9.71 16.35
C GLU A 82 -9.49 -9.02 16.51
N GLY A 83 -8.48 -9.78 16.95
CA GLY A 83 -7.09 -9.31 17.04
C GLY A 83 -6.56 -8.85 15.68
N VAL A 84 -6.79 -9.64 14.63
CA VAL A 84 -6.42 -9.28 13.27
C VAL A 84 -7.16 -8.03 12.81
N ASP A 85 -8.47 -7.93 13.01
CA ASP A 85 -9.23 -6.75 12.57
C ASP A 85 -8.77 -5.46 13.26
N ARG A 86 -8.38 -5.55 14.53
CA ARG A 86 -7.77 -4.44 15.27
C ARG A 86 -6.42 -4.02 14.64
N LEU A 87 -5.58 -5.00 14.32
CA LEU A 87 -4.28 -4.75 13.68
C LEU A 87 -4.44 -4.19 12.25
N LEU A 88 -5.43 -4.65 11.49
CA LEU A 88 -5.76 -4.06 10.18
C LEU A 88 -6.21 -2.59 10.30
N GLY A 89 -6.87 -2.25 11.41
CA GLY A 89 -7.32 -0.90 11.72
C GLY A 89 -6.25 0.04 12.27
N SER A 90 -5.07 -0.47 12.63
CA SER A 90 -4.00 0.30 13.27
C SER A 90 -3.38 1.35 12.33
N VAL A 91 -2.98 2.50 12.91
CA VAL A 91 -2.45 3.66 12.18
C VAL A 91 -1.26 4.25 12.94
N VAL A 92 -0.24 4.67 12.20
CA VAL A 92 0.90 5.45 12.72
C VAL A 92 0.58 6.93 12.59
N ILE A 93 0.84 7.70 13.65
CA ILE A 93 0.73 9.17 13.63
C ILE A 93 2.09 9.74 13.24
N GLU A 94 2.14 10.43 12.10
CA GLU A 94 3.36 11.05 11.58
C GLU A 94 3.74 12.32 12.38
N PRO A 95 5.05 12.64 12.49
CA PRO A 95 5.50 13.84 13.17
C PRO A 95 5.15 15.09 12.37
N VAL A 96 4.96 16.23 13.05
CA VAL A 96 4.68 17.52 12.38
C VAL A 96 5.95 18.06 11.71
N ASP A 97 5.85 18.46 10.44
CA ASP A 97 6.96 18.89 9.57
C ASP A 97 7.79 20.09 10.06
N LYS A 98 7.31 20.86 11.05
CA LYS A 98 7.94 22.12 11.48
C LYS A 98 8.90 21.94 12.66
N ASP A 99 9.82 20.98 12.58
CA ASP A 99 10.76 20.73 13.68
C ASP A 99 12.19 21.20 13.37
N PRO A 100 12.73 22.18 14.12
CA PRO A 100 14.09 22.68 13.95
C PRO A 100 15.20 21.69 14.37
N TYR A 101 14.89 20.63 15.13
CA TYR A 101 15.89 19.65 15.61
C TYR A 101 16.09 18.44 14.68
N GLY A 102 15.40 18.41 13.54
CA GLY A 102 15.54 17.37 12.52
C GLY A 102 14.50 16.25 12.66
N ILE A 103 13.79 16.00 11.57
CA ILE A 103 12.67 15.04 11.50
C ILE A 103 13.16 13.58 11.55
N MET A 104 14.41 13.32 11.15
CA MET A 104 14.95 11.96 10.98
C MET A 104 14.95 11.14 12.26
N TYR A 105 15.40 11.71 13.39
CA TYR A 105 15.43 10.99 14.67
C TYR A 105 14.01 10.63 15.16
N LYS A 106 13.04 11.51 14.92
CA LYS A 106 11.63 11.26 15.27
C LYS A 106 11.03 10.17 14.41
N LEU A 107 11.27 10.21 13.10
CA LEU A 107 10.83 9.15 12.19
C LEU A 107 11.43 7.80 12.58
N GLU A 108 12.73 7.77 12.90
CA GLU A 108 13.37 6.56 13.39
C GLU A 108 12.74 6.06 14.69
N HIS A 109 12.51 6.93 15.66
CA HIS A 109 11.85 6.56 16.92
C HIS A 109 10.44 5.98 16.67
N ILE A 110 9.62 6.68 15.87
CA ILE A 110 8.26 6.23 15.52
C ILE A 110 8.29 4.88 14.82
N MET A 111 9.21 4.69 13.87
CA MET A 111 9.37 3.42 13.14
C MET A 111 9.75 2.28 14.09
N ASN A 112 10.71 2.51 14.99
CA ASN A 112 11.14 1.49 15.96
C ASN A 112 10.02 1.13 16.94
N THR A 113 9.33 2.15 17.48
CA THR A 113 8.21 1.94 18.40
C THR A 113 7.04 1.24 17.73
N TRP A 114 6.75 1.59 16.47
CA TRP A 114 5.74 0.91 15.66
C TRP A 114 6.09 -0.56 15.48
N GLU A 115 7.30 -0.87 14.99
CA GLU A 115 7.75 -2.24 14.76
C GLU A 115 7.69 -3.07 16.05
N GLU A 116 8.19 -2.55 17.17
CA GLU A 116 8.16 -3.23 18.48
C GLU A 116 6.74 -3.47 18.98
N THR A 117 5.88 -2.45 18.92
CA THR A 117 4.49 -2.56 19.37
C THR A 117 3.73 -3.55 18.49
N PHE A 118 3.92 -3.49 17.18
CA PHE A 118 3.24 -4.36 16.23
C PHE A 118 3.69 -5.81 16.38
N GLU A 119 4.99 -6.07 16.55
CA GLU A 119 5.49 -7.42 16.89
C GLU A 119 4.95 -7.93 18.24
N ASN A 120 4.85 -7.07 19.25
CA ASN A 120 4.33 -7.45 20.56
C ASN A 120 2.85 -7.84 20.51
N GLU A 121 2.03 -7.10 19.76
CA GLU A 121 0.61 -7.44 19.56
C GLU A 121 0.45 -8.77 18.82
N VAL A 122 1.25 -9.02 17.77
CA VAL A 122 1.22 -10.31 17.05
C VAL A 122 1.70 -11.45 17.96
N ARG A 123 2.71 -11.22 18.79
CA ARG A 123 3.18 -12.19 19.80
C ARG A 123 2.09 -12.52 20.81
N ALA A 124 1.31 -11.53 21.25
CA ALA A 124 0.18 -11.75 22.16
C ALA A 124 -0.91 -12.63 21.53
N LEU A 125 -1.12 -12.56 20.21
CA LEU A 125 -2.06 -13.42 19.49
C LEU A 125 -1.53 -14.83 19.24
N CYS A 126 -0.21 -15.03 19.26
CA CYS A 126 0.44 -16.29 18.90
C CYS A 126 1.51 -16.70 19.94
N PRO A 127 1.12 -17.05 21.18
CA PRO A 127 2.06 -17.35 22.26
C PRO A 127 2.93 -18.58 22.00
N LYS A 128 2.54 -19.48 21.07
CA LYS A 128 3.31 -20.69 20.72
C LYS A 128 4.38 -20.45 19.65
N ALA A 129 4.40 -19.28 19.02
CA ALA A 129 5.33 -18.99 17.94
C ALA A 129 6.74 -18.68 18.49
N ASP A 130 7.78 -19.18 17.82
CA ASP A 130 9.16 -18.75 18.07
C ASP A 130 9.37 -17.32 17.55
N GLU A 131 10.46 -16.66 17.99
CA GLU A 131 10.74 -15.26 17.63
C GLU A 131 10.76 -15.04 16.11
N LYS A 132 11.33 -15.99 15.36
CA LYS A 132 11.39 -15.93 13.90
C LYS A 132 10.01 -16.07 13.24
N THR A 133 9.17 -16.97 13.74
CA THR A 133 7.80 -17.14 13.23
C THR A 133 6.96 -15.93 13.58
N VAL A 134 7.11 -15.34 14.78
CA VAL A 134 6.46 -14.07 15.13
C VAL A 134 6.78 -13.02 14.09
N LYS A 135 8.04 -12.77 13.74
CA LYS A 135 8.41 -11.79 12.71
C LYS A 135 7.81 -12.08 11.33
N THR A 136 7.75 -13.36 10.97
CA THR A 136 7.15 -13.80 9.71
C THR A 136 5.63 -13.54 9.70
N LEU A 137 4.95 -13.84 10.81
CA LEU A 137 3.54 -13.58 11.01
C LEU A 137 3.25 -12.07 11.05
N THR A 138 4.10 -11.28 11.69
CA THR A 138 4.03 -9.81 11.72
C THR A 138 4.03 -9.24 10.31
N ASN A 139 4.98 -9.66 9.47
CA ASN A 139 5.03 -9.26 8.07
C ASN A 139 3.77 -9.67 7.28
N LEU A 140 3.21 -10.85 7.57
CA LEU A 140 1.97 -11.30 6.94
C LEU A 140 0.77 -10.42 7.35
N VAL A 141 0.70 -10.03 8.62
CA VAL A 141 -0.33 -9.10 9.12
C VAL A 141 -0.14 -7.71 8.51
N ASP A 142 1.09 -7.23 8.36
CA ASP A 142 1.37 -5.94 7.73
C ASP A 142 0.96 -5.89 6.26
N VAL A 143 1.19 -6.98 5.52
CA VAL A 143 0.69 -7.11 4.14
C VAL A 143 -0.84 -7.08 4.11
N ALA A 144 -1.50 -7.78 5.05
CA ALA A 144 -2.96 -7.74 5.15
C ALA A 144 -3.47 -6.32 5.47
N ARG A 145 -2.80 -5.61 6.38
CA ARG A 145 -3.10 -4.22 6.76
C ARG A 145 -2.98 -3.26 5.59
N GLY A 146 -1.89 -3.37 4.82
CA GLY A 146 -1.69 -2.55 3.62
C GLY A 146 -2.79 -2.76 2.57
N LEU A 147 -3.18 -4.02 2.33
CA LEU A 147 -4.24 -4.32 1.36
C LEU A 147 -5.63 -3.86 1.85
N ASP A 148 -5.91 -4.00 3.14
CA ASP A 148 -7.11 -3.48 3.79
C ASP A 148 -7.19 -1.94 3.69
N TYR A 149 -6.09 -1.24 3.94
CA TYR A 149 -5.98 0.20 3.80
C TYR A 149 -6.29 0.64 2.36
N ILE A 150 -5.65 0.02 1.36
CA ILE A 150 -5.90 0.30 -0.06
C ILE A 150 -7.39 0.13 -0.40
N TYR A 151 -8.02 -0.96 0.05
CA TYR A 151 -9.45 -1.19 -0.16
C TYR A 151 -10.32 -0.10 0.48
N ARG A 152 -10.07 0.25 1.74
CA ARG A 152 -10.84 1.29 2.46
C ARG A 152 -10.75 2.65 1.77
N VAL A 153 -9.56 3.05 1.35
CA VAL A 153 -9.32 4.34 0.67
C VAL A 153 -10.04 4.41 -0.67
N ILE A 154 -9.87 3.40 -1.54
CA ILE A 154 -10.55 3.38 -2.85
C ILE A 154 -12.07 3.31 -2.68
N ARG A 155 -12.56 2.50 -1.74
CA ARG A 155 -14.00 2.42 -1.43
C ARG A 155 -14.55 3.76 -0.95
N HIS A 156 -13.80 4.48 -0.12
CA HIS A 156 -14.20 5.79 0.39
C HIS A 156 -14.41 6.78 -0.77
N TYR A 157 -13.42 6.94 -1.66
CA TYR A 157 -13.54 7.84 -2.79
C TYR A 157 -14.59 7.41 -3.82
N TYR A 158 -14.77 6.10 -4.03
CA TYR A 158 -15.87 5.58 -4.86
C TYR A 158 -17.24 5.98 -4.30
N LEU A 159 -17.48 5.78 -3.00
CA LEU A 159 -18.73 6.15 -2.35
C LEU A 159 -18.95 7.67 -2.34
N LEU A 160 -17.88 8.44 -2.11
CA LEU A 160 -17.91 9.90 -2.15
C LEU A 160 -18.32 10.39 -3.55
N GLY A 161 -17.66 9.89 -4.61
CA GLY A 161 -17.98 10.23 -5.99
C GLY A 161 -19.40 9.82 -6.39
N LYS A 162 -19.85 8.64 -5.94
CA LYS A 162 -21.22 8.15 -6.19
C LYS A 162 -22.30 9.00 -5.51
N LYS A 163 -22.09 9.39 -4.24
CA LYS A 163 -23.06 10.19 -3.48
C LYS A 163 -23.11 11.65 -3.93
N THR A 164 -21.95 12.25 -4.19
CA THR A 164 -21.86 13.66 -4.61
C THR A 164 -22.14 13.86 -6.09
N SER A 165 -22.20 12.79 -6.88
CA SER A 165 -22.24 12.84 -8.35
C SER A 165 -21.09 13.68 -8.95
N ASN A 166 -19.97 13.78 -8.24
CA ASN A 166 -18.80 14.54 -8.67
C ASN A 166 -17.94 13.71 -9.63
N ILE A 167 -18.05 14.00 -10.92
CA ILE A 167 -17.32 13.30 -11.98
C ILE A 167 -15.80 13.38 -11.84
N TYR A 168 -15.27 14.46 -11.27
CA TYR A 168 -13.82 14.66 -11.13
C TYR A 168 -13.21 13.72 -10.08
N ILE A 169 -13.92 13.45 -8.98
CA ILE A 169 -13.49 12.47 -7.97
C ILE A 169 -13.47 11.07 -8.60
N VAL A 170 -14.52 10.72 -9.33
CA VAL A 170 -14.64 9.42 -10.00
C VAL A 170 -13.55 9.25 -11.06
N LEU A 171 -13.23 10.31 -11.81
CA LEU A 171 -12.16 10.32 -12.80
C LEU A 171 -10.79 10.06 -12.18
N GLN A 172 -10.45 10.76 -11.09
CA GLN A 172 -9.17 10.57 -10.39
C GLN A 172 -9.01 9.12 -9.90
N VAL A 173 -10.07 8.55 -9.31
CA VAL A 173 -10.07 7.15 -8.89
C VAL A 173 -9.88 6.25 -10.10
N GLN A 174 -10.64 6.44 -11.18
CA GLN A 174 -10.53 5.59 -12.37
C GLN A 174 -9.12 5.58 -12.97
N MET A 175 -8.45 6.74 -12.99
CA MET A 175 -7.11 6.89 -13.55
C MET A 175 -6.03 6.17 -12.72
N ILE A 176 -6.10 6.23 -11.39
CA ILE A 176 -5.10 5.61 -10.51
C ILE A 176 -5.38 4.11 -10.27
N LEU A 177 -6.63 3.68 -10.44
CA LEU A 177 -7.08 2.33 -10.10
C LEU A 177 -6.28 1.20 -10.78
N PRO A 178 -5.84 1.30 -12.05
CA PRO A 178 -4.96 0.29 -12.65
C PRO A 178 -3.65 0.08 -11.89
N GLN A 179 -2.99 1.16 -11.48
CA GLN A 179 -1.74 1.09 -10.70
C GLN A 179 -2.00 0.50 -9.31
N VAL A 180 -3.09 0.94 -8.66
CA VAL A 180 -3.51 0.40 -7.37
C VAL A 180 -3.82 -1.10 -7.45
N MET A 181 -4.40 -1.56 -8.56
CA MET A 181 -4.67 -2.99 -8.78
C MET A 181 -3.38 -3.80 -8.92
N GLU A 182 -2.34 -3.27 -9.58
CA GLU A 182 -1.04 -3.94 -9.64
C GLU A 182 -0.37 -4.01 -8.27
N ILE A 183 -0.41 -2.92 -7.50
CA ILE A 183 0.08 -2.91 -6.11
C ILE A 183 -0.69 -3.95 -5.29
N ALA A 184 -2.03 -3.98 -5.36
CA ALA A 184 -2.84 -4.94 -4.63
C ALA A 184 -2.54 -6.40 -5.01
N LYS A 185 -2.25 -6.68 -6.27
CA LYS A 185 -1.78 -8.02 -6.71
C LYS A 185 -0.42 -8.36 -6.11
N ALA A 186 0.51 -7.40 -6.06
CA ALA A 186 1.81 -7.61 -5.43
C ALA A 186 1.68 -7.92 -3.93
N TYR A 187 0.84 -7.17 -3.20
CA TYR A 187 0.52 -7.48 -1.79
C TYR A 187 -0.10 -8.87 -1.64
N ARG A 188 -1.05 -9.23 -2.49
CA ARG A 188 -1.63 -10.58 -2.50
C ARG A 188 -0.54 -11.65 -2.72
N GLN A 189 0.37 -11.45 -3.66
CA GLN A 189 1.46 -12.39 -3.92
C GLN A 189 2.44 -12.48 -2.75
N ALA A 190 2.80 -11.33 -2.15
CA ALA A 190 3.66 -11.27 -0.98
C ALA A 190 3.09 -12.04 0.20
N SER A 191 1.76 -12.03 0.39
CA SER A 191 1.12 -12.80 1.46
C SER A 191 1.35 -14.32 1.34
N TYR A 192 1.49 -14.87 0.12
CA TYR A 192 1.84 -16.28 -0.05
C TYR A 192 3.28 -16.57 0.35
N ALA A 193 4.21 -15.69 -0.03
CA ALA A 193 5.62 -15.82 0.32
C ALA A 193 5.84 -15.71 1.84
N PHE A 194 5.24 -14.71 2.50
CA PHE A 194 5.32 -14.57 3.95
C PHE A 194 4.64 -15.72 4.70
N ALA A 195 3.50 -16.22 4.21
CA ALA A 195 2.86 -17.41 4.77
C ALA A 195 3.76 -18.67 4.73
N GLN A 196 4.71 -18.72 3.79
CA GLN A 196 5.70 -19.80 3.66
C GLN A 196 7.07 -19.45 4.29
N GLY A 197 7.21 -18.28 4.91
CA GLY A 197 8.49 -17.81 5.46
C GLY A 197 9.58 -17.54 4.41
N GLN A 198 9.17 -17.33 3.14
CA GLN A 198 10.10 -17.01 2.07
C GLN A 198 10.58 -15.56 2.20
N PRO A 199 11.90 -15.29 2.02
CA PRO A 199 12.41 -13.93 2.00
C PRO A 199 11.87 -13.18 0.77
N ILE A 200 11.50 -11.91 0.95
CA ILE A 200 11.02 -11.03 -0.12
C ILE A 200 11.96 -9.84 -0.24
N GLY A 201 12.36 -9.51 -1.47
CA GLY A 201 13.23 -8.37 -1.78
C GLY A 201 14.58 -8.78 -2.38
N ASP A 202 15.50 -7.82 -2.44
CA ASP A 202 16.83 -7.99 -3.02
C ASP A 202 17.75 -8.80 -2.10
N GLY A 203 17.62 -10.12 -2.18
CA GLY A 203 18.46 -11.05 -1.43
C GLY A 203 19.88 -11.22 -1.98
N VAL A 204 20.20 -10.66 -3.17
CA VAL A 204 21.48 -10.90 -3.86
C VAL A 204 22.67 -10.48 -3.01
N GLY A 205 22.61 -9.31 -2.36
CA GLY A 205 23.69 -8.82 -1.50
C GLY A 205 23.92 -9.75 -0.30
N VAL A 206 22.84 -10.08 0.44
CA VAL A 206 22.92 -10.96 1.61
C VAL A 206 23.38 -12.37 1.22
N LEU A 207 22.95 -12.88 0.06
CA LEU A 207 23.32 -14.21 -0.44
C LEU A 207 24.79 -14.25 -0.91
N ALA A 208 25.24 -13.22 -1.64
CA ALA A 208 26.64 -13.12 -2.07
C ALA A 208 27.58 -13.07 -0.86
N VAL A 209 27.20 -12.28 0.14
CA VAL A 209 27.91 -12.18 1.41
C VAL A 209 27.90 -13.49 2.18
N ALA A 210 26.74 -14.15 2.29
CA ALA A 210 26.63 -15.45 2.96
C ALA A 210 27.51 -16.52 2.29
N LYS A 211 27.58 -16.51 0.96
CA LYS A 211 28.44 -17.40 0.16
C LYS A 211 29.93 -17.10 0.33
N LEU A 212 30.29 -15.81 0.46
CA LEU A 212 31.67 -15.41 0.69
C LEU A 212 32.21 -16.00 1.99
N VAL A 213 31.41 -15.98 3.07
CA VAL A 213 31.78 -16.53 4.39
C VAL A 213 31.38 -17.99 4.59
N ASP A 214 30.96 -18.66 3.53
CA ASP A 214 30.61 -20.07 3.59
C ASP A 214 31.88 -20.93 3.67
N GLY A 215 31.92 -21.90 4.58
CA GLY A 215 33.09 -22.76 4.81
C GLY A 215 34.29 -22.14 5.55
N MET A 216 34.24 -20.85 5.93
CA MET A 216 35.27 -20.23 6.79
C MET A 216 34.96 -20.38 8.28
N GLU A 217 36.00 -20.48 9.12
CA GLU A 217 35.87 -20.28 10.56
C GLU A 217 35.42 -18.84 10.82
N LYS A 218 34.24 -18.70 11.44
CA LYS A 218 33.61 -17.40 11.64
C LYS A 218 33.02 -17.26 13.03
N LYS A 219 33.31 -16.12 13.67
CA LYS A 219 32.60 -15.72 14.89
C LYS A 219 31.39 -14.90 14.49
N THR A 220 30.21 -15.35 14.89
CA THR A 220 28.94 -14.68 14.58
C THR A 220 28.36 -14.09 15.86
N TYR A 221 28.04 -12.79 15.87
CA TYR A 221 27.35 -12.14 16.98
C TYR A 221 26.42 -11.03 16.48
N GLU A 222 25.44 -10.67 17.30
CA GLU A 222 24.47 -9.61 17.00
C GLU A 222 24.96 -8.28 17.58
N ILE A 223 25.01 -7.23 16.75
CA ILE A 223 25.57 -5.91 17.13
C ILE A 223 24.49 -4.83 17.30
N ALA A 224 23.39 -4.96 16.57
CA ALA A 224 22.22 -4.09 16.61
C ALA A 224 20.98 -4.93 16.31
N LYS A 225 19.79 -4.35 16.50
CA LYS A 225 18.50 -5.01 16.26
C LYS A 225 18.49 -5.67 14.88
N ASP A 226 18.31 -6.99 14.86
CA ASP A 226 18.28 -7.81 13.64
C ASP A 226 19.49 -7.62 12.73
N THR A 227 20.66 -7.37 13.31
CA THR A 227 21.90 -7.11 12.57
C THR A 227 23.04 -7.94 13.12
N VAL A 228 23.56 -8.83 12.26
CA VAL A 228 24.57 -9.82 12.61
C VAL A 228 25.89 -9.45 11.95
N VAL A 229 26.97 -9.58 12.71
CA VAL A 229 28.35 -9.47 12.24
C VAL A 229 28.98 -10.86 12.23
N GLN A 230 29.66 -11.17 11.14
CA GLN A 230 30.45 -12.38 10.98
C GLN A 230 31.90 -11.97 10.76
N GLU A 231 32.77 -12.36 11.68
CA GLU A 231 34.21 -12.12 11.56
C GLU A 231 34.88 -13.34 10.97
N ALA A 232 35.61 -13.14 9.88
CA ALA A 232 36.38 -14.19 9.22
C ALA A 232 37.80 -13.70 8.89
N LEU A 233 38.72 -14.62 8.67
CA LEU A 233 40.06 -14.33 8.16
C LEU A 233 40.10 -14.69 6.68
N TRP A 234 40.38 -13.69 5.83
CA TRP A 234 40.54 -13.89 4.40
C TRP A 234 41.89 -13.32 3.95
N ASN A 235 42.76 -14.16 3.37
CA ASN A 235 44.08 -13.76 2.88
C ASN A 235 44.91 -12.97 3.92
N GLY A 236 44.90 -13.39 5.19
CA GLY A 236 45.63 -12.74 6.28
C GLY A 236 45.03 -11.39 6.74
N ARG A 237 43.84 -11.01 6.26
CA ARG A 237 43.12 -9.81 6.70
C ARG A 237 41.84 -10.21 7.45
N ARG A 238 41.52 -9.47 8.51
CA ARG A 238 40.26 -9.61 9.24
C ARG A 238 39.14 -9.00 8.42
N LEU A 239 38.17 -9.83 8.04
CA LEU A 239 36.97 -9.44 7.31
C LEU A 239 35.80 -9.36 8.30
N LEU A 240 35.18 -8.19 8.38
CA LEU A 240 33.96 -7.97 9.16
C LEU A 240 32.79 -7.90 8.20
N VAL A 241 31.90 -8.89 8.29
CA VAL A 241 30.76 -9.01 7.40
C VAL A 241 29.49 -8.68 8.17
N LEU A 242 28.90 -7.53 7.85
CA LEU A 242 27.67 -7.07 8.48
C LEU A 242 26.47 -7.31 7.57
N ARG A 243 25.42 -7.94 8.10
CA ARG A 243 24.17 -8.21 7.37
C ARG A 243 22.97 -8.27 8.30
N ALA A 244 21.77 -8.13 7.74
CA ALA A 244 20.53 -8.38 8.47
C ALA A 244 20.45 -9.85 8.95
N LYS A 245 19.82 -10.04 10.11
CA LYS A 245 19.51 -11.34 10.70
C LYS A 245 18.42 -12.00 9.87
N GLY A 246 18.61 -13.29 9.59
CA GLY A 246 17.65 -14.11 8.86
C GLY A 246 17.92 -15.58 9.16
N PRO A 247 17.08 -16.51 8.69
CA PRO A 247 15.94 -16.33 7.77
C PRO A 247 14.75 -15.55 8.34
N GLY A 248 14.09 -14.72 7.53
CA GLY A 248 12.95 -13.87 7.91
C GLY A 248 12.91 -12.60 7.06
N GLY A 249 11.79 -11.87 7.06
CA GLY A 249 11.66 -10.58 6.38
C GLY A 249 12.14 -9.41 7.24
N ALA A 250 13.33 -9.53 7.84
CA ALA A 250 13.92 -8.48 8.68
C ALA A 250 14.86 -7.60 7.83
N VAL A 251 14.76 -6.29 8.03
CA VAL A 251 15.60 -5.30 7.34
C VAL A 251 16.90 -5.03 8.12
N GLY A 252 16.82 -5.11 9.46
CA GLY A 252 17.93 -4.81 10.36
C GLY A 252 18.31 -3.33 10.37
N LYS A 253 19.33 -3.00 11.17
CA LYS A 253 19.89 -1.66 11.34
C LYS A 253 21.39 -1.64 11.01
N PRO A 254 21.76 -1.73 9.73
CA PRO A 254 23.16 -1.77 9.33
C PRO A 254 23.92 -0.48 9.67
N GLY A 255 23.26 0.68 9.63
CA GLY A 255 23.88 1.96 10.00
C GLY A 255 24.32 2.01 11.47
N GLU A 256 23.47 1.58 12.40
CA GLU A 256 23.83 1.45 13.80
C GLU A 256 24.95 0.42 14.00
N GLY A 257 24.89 -0.71 13.29
CA GLY A 257 25.90 -1.74 13.39
C GLY A 257 27.27 -1.27 12.90
N VAL A 258 27.36 -0.53 11.80
CA VAL A 258 28.61 0.08 11.32
C VAL A 258 29.14 1.09 12.33
N LYS A 259 28.28 1.96 12.88
CA LYS A 259 28.67 2.94 13.90
C LYS A 259 29.31 2.24 15.11
N LYS A 260 28.64 1.21 15.64
CA LYS A 260 29.17 0.42 16.77
C LYS A 260 30.45 -0.32 16.44
N LEU A 261 30.67 -0.78 15.21
CA LEU A 261 31.92 -1.42 14.79
C LEU A 261 33.09 -0.44 14.69
N ILE A 262 32.83 0.81 14.34
CA ILE A 262 33.87 1.85 14.22
C ILE A 262 34.20 2.44 15.60
N GLU A 263 33.21 2.56 16.48
CA GLU A 263 33.36 3.10 17.84
C GLU A 263 33.88 2.07 18.86
N ALA A 264 33.93 0.77 18.50
CA ALA A 264 34.44 -0.32 19.33
C ALA A 264 35.96 -0.52 19.20
#